data_AF-A0A426TVW6-F1
#
_entry.id   AF-A0A426TVW6-F1
#
_cell.length_a   1.000
_cell.length_b   1.000
_cell.length_c   1.000
_cell.angle_alpha   90.00
_cell.angle_beta   90.00
_cell.angle_gamma   90.00
#
_symmetry.space_group_name_H-M   'P 1'
#
loop_
_entity.id
_entity.type
_entity.pdbx_description
1 polymer ?
#
loop_
_entity_poly.entity_id
_entity_poly.type
_entity_poly.pdbx_seq_one_letter_code
_entity_poly.pdbx_strand_id
1 'polypeptide(L)' 'MRKMIPEGTPVLLVGDTEFEGVAVQDQVDAWGWGYALRQKPTNQVRISAEEPWQDVRRVINASGERRWLPNV' A
#
# COMPACT_ATOMS: atom_id res chain seq x y z
N MET A 1 29.53 5.87 11.77
CA MET A 1 28.22 5.18 11.78
C MET A 1 28.30 3.95 10.90
N ARG A 2 27.85 2.79 11.39
CA ARG A 2 27.75 1.57 10.58
C ARG A 2 26.35 1.56 9.95
N LYS A 3 26.25 1.60 8.61
CA LYS A 3 24.96 1.44 7.92
C LYS A 3 24.46 0.02 8.19
N MET A 4 23.22 -0.13 8.68
CA MET A 4 22.60 -1.44 8.93
C MET A 4 22.22 -2.17 7.64
N ILE A 5 21.90 -1.39 6.60
CA ILE A 5 21.59 -1.89 5.26
C ILE A 5 22.71 -1.41 4.32
N PRO A 6 23.37 -2.32 3.59
CA PRO A 6 24.37 -1.93 2.59
C PRO A 6 23.78 -1.02 1.52
N GLU A 7 24.62 -0.15 0.96
CA GLU A 7 24.22 0.75 -0.12
C GLU A 7 23.81 -0.02 -1.38
N GLY A 8 22.76 0.45 -2.06
CA GLY A 8 22.23 -0.20 -3.27
C GLY A 8 21.43 -1.48 -3.02
N THR A 9 21.21 -1.89 -1.77
CA THR A 9 20.35 -3.05 -1.45
C THR A 9 18.88 -2.67 -1.68
N PRO A 10 18.13 -3.36 -2.55
CA PRO A 10 16.69 -3.14 -2.67
C PRO A 10 15.98 -3.54 -1.39
N VAL A 11 15.02 -2.72 -0.94
CA VAL A 11 14.26 -2.95 0.29
C VAL A 11 12.77 -2.94 -0.03
N LEU A 12 12.04 -3.90 0.54
CA LEU A 12 10.58 -3.99 0.52
C LEU A 12 10.05 -3.92 1.96
N LEU A 13 9.30 -2.89 2.29
CA LEU A 13 8.58 -2.80 3.56
C LEU A 13 7.25 -3.57 3.46
N VAL A 14 7.06 -4.57 4.32
CA VAL A 14 5.78 -5.28 4.45
C VAL A 14 5.23 -5.03 5.84
N GLY A 15 4.01 -4.49 5.91
CA GLY A 15 3.40 -4.06 7.16
C GLY A 15 1.88 -4.20 7.12
N ASP A 16 1.26 -4.17 8.30
CA ASP A 16 -0.19 -4.18 8.40
C ASP A 16 -0.78 -2.76 8.42
N THR A 17 -2.01 -2.62 8.92
CA THR A 17 -2.73 -1.35 8.97
C THR A 17 -2.09 -0.29 9.86
N GLU A 18 -1.12 -0.64 10.72
CA GLU A 18 -0.39 0.36 11.52
C GLU A 18 0.58 1.20 10.67
N PHE A 19 0.93 0.72 9.47
CA PHE A 19 1.89 1.37 8.56
C PHE A 19 1.21 2.12 7.40
N GLU A 20 -0.13 2.16 7.34
CA GLU A 20 -0.89 2.76 6.23
C GLU A 20 -0.83 4.30 6.18
N GLY A 21 -0.19 4.95 7.14
CA GLY A 21 -0.11 6.41 7.21
C GLY A 21 0.65 7.04 6.04
N VAL A 22 0.14 8.17 5.53
CA VAL A 22 0.76 8.91 4.40
C VAL A 22 2.22 9.26 4.68
N ALA A 23 2.54 9.71 5.90
CA ALA A 23 3.92 10.04 6.27
C ALA A 23 4.89 8.84 6.20
N VAL A 24 4.41 7.62 6.45
CA VAL A 24 5.23 6.41 6.31
C VAL A 24 5.48 6.14 4.83
N GLN A 25 4.44 6.22 4.00
CA GLN A 25 4.54 5.99 2.56
C GLN A 25 5.47 7.03 1.90
N ASP A 26 5.30 8.31 2.20
CA ASP A 26 6.17 9.39 1.71
C ASP A 26 7.65 9.15 2.08
N GLN A 27 7.90 8.66 3.30
CA GLN A 27 9.26 8.38 3.76
C GLN A 27 9.86 7.16 3.05
N VAL A 28 9.07 6.12 2.80
CA VAL A 28 9.49 4.92 2.08
C VAL A 28 9.80 5.27 0.61
N ASP A 29 8.98 6.11 -0.01
CA ASP A 29 9.20 6.64 -1.35
C ASP A 29 10.49 7.49 -1.41
N ALA A 30 10.70 8.37 -0.43
CA ALA A 30 11.92 9.18 -0.33
C ALA A 30 13.19 8.33 -0.15
N TRP A 31 13.09 7.14 0.44
CA TRP A 31 14.19 6.18 0.51
C TRP A 31 14.36 5.32 -0.76
N GLY A 32 13.42 5.41 -1.71
CA GLY A 32 13.42 4.59 -2.93
C GLY A 32 13.11 3.12 -2.66
N TRP A 33 12.39 2.83 -1.57
CA TRP A 33 12.03 1.48 -1.16
C TRP A 33 10.66 1.11 -1.75
N GLY A 34 10.43 -0.18 -1.98
CA GLY A 34 9.09 -0.68 -2.29
C GLY A 34 8.29 -0.95 -1.01
N TYR A 35 6.97 -1.09 -1.13
CA TYR A 35 6.14 -1.54 -0.01
C TYR A 35 4.92 -2.36 -0.42
N ALA A 36 4.48 -3.21 0.52
CA ALA A 36 3.19 -3.90 0.48
C ALA A 36 2.53 -3.76 1.86
N LEU A 37 1.54 -2.86 1.96
CA LEU A 37 0.91 -2.48 3.21
C LEU A 37 -0.55 -2.91 3.23
N ARG A 38 -0.97 -3.62 4.28
CA ARG A 38 -2.38 -3.96 4.47
C ARG A 38 -3.18 -2.70 4.78
N GLN A 39 -4.23 -2.44 4.00
CA GLN A 39 -5.15 -1.34 4.23
C GLN A 39 -6.30 -1.75 5.17
N LYS A 40 -6.79 -0.82 5.98
CA LYS A 40 -8.03 -1.06 6.73
C LYS A 40 -9.20 -1.32 5.77
N PRO A 41 -10.12 -2.24 6.10
CA PRO A 41 -11.27 -2.55 5.25
C PRO A 41 -12.14 -1.35 4.89
N THR A 42 -12.14 -0.31 5.72
CA THR A 42 -12.95 0.92 5.60
C THR A 42 -12.24 2.06 4.88
N ASN A 43 -10.97 1.89 4.50
CA ASN A 43 -10.28 2.90 3.70
C ASN A 43 -11.04 3.09 2.40
N GLN A 44 -11.27 4.35 2.03
CA GLN A 44 -11.99 4.68 0.81
C GLN A 44 -11.04 4.59 -0.38
N VAL A 45 -11.47 3.90 -1.43
CA VAL A 45 -10.79 3.84 -2.72
C VAL A 45 -11.76 4.26 -3.82
N ARG A 46 -11.21 4.80 -4.90
CA ARG A 46 -11.96 5.14 -6.11
C ARG A 46 -11.20 4.55 -7.29
N ILE A 47 -11.80 3.52 -7.92
CA ILE A 47 -11.13 2.70 -8.94
C ILE A 47 -11.06 3.43 -10.29
N SER A 48 -12.06 4.25 -10.59
CA SER A 48 -12.15 5.05 -11.80
C SER A 48 -12.70 6.44 -11.51
N ALA A 49 -12.51 7.38 -12.43
CA ALA A 49 -12.98 8.74 -12.23
C ALA A 49 -14.53 8.81 -12.23
N GLU A 50 -15.19 7.85 -12.82
CA GLU A 50 -16.64 7.79 -13.00
C GLU A 50 -17.35 7.12 -11.81
N GLU A 51 -16.60 6.38 -10.99
CA GLU A 51 -17.13 5.65 -9.82
C GLU A 51 -17.08 6.48 -8.53
N PRO A 52 -18.05 6.27 -7.61
CA PRO A 52 -17.99 6.85 -6.28
C PRO A 52 -16.85 6.21 -5.45
N TRP A 53 -16.40 6.95 -4.44
CA TRP A 53 -15.58 6.37 -3.38
C TRP A 53 -16.33 5.23 -2.68
N GLN A 54 -15.59 4.18 -2.35
CA GLN A 54 -16.11 3.02 -1.64
C GLN A 54 -15.08 2.41 -0.70
N ASP A 55 -15.52 1.72 0.35
CA ASP A 55 -14.65 0.90 1.19
C ASP A 55 -13.84 -0.08 0.33
N VAL A 56 -12.53 -0.19 0.57
CA VAL A 56 -11.66 -1.15 -0.15
C VAL A 56 -12.14 -2.59 -0.04
N ARG A 57 -12.82 -2.95 1.07
CA ARG A 57 -13.39 -4.29 1.25
C ARG A 57 -14.49 -4.64 0.25
N ARG A 58 -15.13 -3.64 -0.38
CA ARG A 58 -16.17 -3.85 -1.40
C ARG A 58 -15.58 -4.20 -2.76
N VAL A 59 -14.28 -4.03 -2.95
CA VAL A 59 -13.61 -4.36 -4.22
C VAL A 59 -13.47 -5.88 -4.40
N ILE A 60 -13.42 -6.64 -3.31
CA ILE A 60 -13.35 -8.10 -3.29
C ILE A 60 -14.71 -8.65 -2.84
N ASN A 61 -15.30 -9.55 -3.63
CA ASN A 61 -16.65 -10.06 -3.42
C ASN A 61 -16.67 -11.44 -2.75
N ALA A 62 -15.59 -12.22 -2.89
CA ALA A 62 -15.53 -13.58 -2.35
C ALA A 62 -14.15 -13.92 -1.75
N SER A 63 -14.15 -14.85 -0.79
CA SER A 63 -12.89 -15.40 -0.25
C SER A 63 -12.08 -16.09 -1.36
N GLY A 64 -10.78 -15.82 -1.41
CA GLY A 64 -9.88 -16.36 -2.42
C GLY A 64 -9.80 -15.54 -3.72
N GLU A 65 -10.69 -14.56 -3.91
CA GLU A 65 -10.59 -13.61 -5.01
C GLU A 65 -9.37 -12.69 -4.83
N ARG A 66 -8.70 -12.38 -5.94
CA ARG A 66 -7.57 -11.46 -6.00
C ARG A 66 -7.81 -10.50 -7.15
N ARG A 67 -7.70 -9.20 -6.90
CA ARG A 67 -7.79 -8.17 -7.93
C ARG A 67 -6.53 -7.31 -7.91
N TRP A 68 -5.98 -7.08 -9.09
CA TRP A 68 -5.00 -6.03 -9.32
C TRP A 68 -5.76 -4.80 -9.83
N LEU A 69 -5.58 -3.66 -9.18
CA LEU A 69 -6.17 -2.39 -9.58
C LEU A 69 -5.02 -1.51 -10.11
N PRO A 70 -4.67 -1.62 -11.40
CA PRO A 70 -3.70 -0.71 -11.97
C PRO A 70 -4.35 0.68 -12.03
N ASN A 71 -3.65 1.70 -11.54
CA ASN A 71 -4.04 3.11 -11.59
C ASN A 71 -5.01 3.62 -10.48
N VAL A 72 -5.03 2.97 -9.30
CA VAL A 72 -5.45 3.66 -8.06
C VAL A 72 -4.28 4.44 -7.49
#